data_AF-A0A3D4XIL4-F1
#
_entry.id   AF-A0A3D4XIL4-F1
#
_cell.length_a   1.000
_cell.length_b   1.000
_cell.length_c   1.000
_cell.angle_alpha   90.00
_cell.angle_beta   90.00
_cell.angle_gamma   90.00
#
_symmetry.space_group_name_H-M   'P 1'
#
loop_
_entity.id
_entity.type
_entity.pdbx_description
1 polymer ?
#
loop_
_entity_poly.entity_id
_entity_poly.type
_entity_poly.pdbx_seq_one_letter_code
_entity_poly.pdbx_strand_id
1 'polypeptide(L)'
;MTYKHKILTLLTSILIFSPAFSQNNPPPQKSPVEIAAEQADRLQIDLKLNDYQTFLADSVLQANIAGVTQEFERMRAGGMQNPDSYREVQNKWRIKTEEAFEKFMTTEQFDRYLRISGVSAKDRKKRLEKKEGVK
;
A
#
# COMPACT_ATOMS: atom_id res chain seq x y z
N MET A 1 18.89 -18.78 31.00
CA MET A 1 19.44 -17.53 30.45
C MET A 1 18.44 -16.93 29.49
N THR A 2 17.64 -15.99 29.99
CA THR A 2 16.51 -15.37 29.31
C THR A 2 16.87 -13.94 28.93
N TYR A 3 16.89 -13.64 27.62
CA TYR A 3 17.15 -12.28 27.15
C TYR A 3 15.89 -11.45 27.36
N LYS A 4 15.93 -10.63 28.42
CA LYS A 4 14.89 -9.67 28.79
C LYS A 4 14.84 -8.53 27.77
N HIS A 5 13.62 -8.08 27.51
CA HIS A 5 13.27 -6.92 26.70
C HIS A 5 14.21 -5.73 26.91
N LYS A 6 14.91 -5.32 25.86
CA LYS A 6 15.47 -3.96 25.74
C LYS A 6 14.54 -3.15 24.84
N ILE A 7 13.39 -2.80 25.40
CA ILE A 7 12.62 -1.63 24.96
C ILE A 7 13.43 -0.43 25.47
N LEU A 8 14.33 0.08 24.63
CA LEU A 8 14.97 1.36 24.87
C LEU A 8 14.19 2.40 24.09
N THR A 9 13.21 2.96 24.79
CA THR A 9 12.48 4.19 24.49
C THR A 9 13.46 5.27 24.06
N LEU A 10 13.49 5.58 22.77
CA LEU A 10 14.18 6.74 22.23
C LEU A 10 13.26 7.39 21.18
N LEU A 11 12.32 8.23 21.63
CA LEU A 11 11.68 9.30 20.84
C LEU A 11 10.62 10.04 21.68
N THR A 12 10.97 10.45 22.92
CA THR A 12 10.09 11.25 23.81
C THR A 12 10.60 12.68 24.03
N SER A 13 11.38 13.24 23.10
CA SER A 13 11.92 14.60 23.29
C SER A 13 12.06 15.38 21.99
N ILE A 14 10.93 15.81 21.41
CA ILE A 14 10.88 17.01 20.56
C ILE A 14 9.64 17.81 21.00
N LEU A 15 9.74 18.42 22.19
CA LEU A 15 8.76 19.38 22.71
C LEU A 15 9.46 20.68 23.11
N ILE A 16 10.27 21.26 22.21
CA ILE A 16 10.57 22.69 22.23
C ILE A 16 10.80 23.13 20.77
N PHE A 17 9.74 23.61 20.11
CA PHE A 17 9.88 24.53 18.98
C PHE A 17 8.91 25.67 19.23
N SER A 18 9.46 26.83 19.61
CA SER A 18 8.77 28.11 19.62
C SER A 18 8.13 28.37 18.25
N PRO A 19 7.01 29.10 18.15
CA PRO A 19 6.36 29.39 16.89
C PRO A 19 7.16 30.46 16.14
N ALA A 20 8.25 30.04 15.49
CA ALA A 20 8.72 30.75 14.32
C ALA A 20 7.71 30.43 13.21
N PHE A 21 7.02 31.46 12.70
CA PHE A 21 6.13 31.39 11.56
C PHE A 21 6.89 30.87 10.33
N SER A 22 7.01 29.55 10.21
CA SER A 22 7.41 28.88 8.98
C SER A 22 6.21 28.90 8.04
N GLN A 23 6.45 29.34 6.82
CA GLN A 23 5.44 29.51 5.77
C GLN A 23 4.56 28.26 5.65
N ASN A 24 3.28 28.48 5.88
CA ASN A 24 2.23 27.47 6.01
C ASN A 24 1.76 26.95 4.63
N ASN A 25 2.70 26.59 3.75
CA ASN A 25 2.38 25.85 2.55
C ASN A 25 2.43 24.36 2.92
N PRO A 26 1.29 23.65 3.03
CA PRO A 26 1.35 22.20 3.05
C PRO A 26 2.15 21.75 1.81
N PRO A 27 3.06 20.76 1.93
CA PRO A 27 3.76 20.23 0.78
C PRO A 27 2.72 19.88 -0.30
N PRO A 28 3.00 20.17 -1.59
CA PRO A 28 2.03 19.95 -2.65
C PRO A 28 1.48 18.53 -2.57
N GLN A 29 0.16 18.41 -2.54
CA GLN A 29 -0.51 17.13 -2.50
C GLN A 29 -0.21 16.42 -3.82
N LYS A 30 0.51 15.30 -3.76
CA LYS A 30 0.87 14.51 -4.94
C LYS A 30 -0.40 14.05 -5.65
N SER A 31 -0.38 14.12 -6.97
CA SER A 31 -1.43 13.56 -7.81
C SER A 31 -1.49 12.03 -7.67
N PRO A 32 -2.63 11.39 -7.96
CA PRO A 32 -2.73 9.93 -8.04
C PRO A 32 -1.66 9.28 -8.90
N VAL A 33 -1.27 9.95 -10.00
CA VAL A 33 -0.24 9.49 -10.94
C VAL A 33 1.14 9.49 -10.28
N GLU A 34 1.52 10.57 -9.59
CA GLU A 34 2.80 10.65 -8.88
C GLU A 34 2.87 9.64 -7.72
N ILE A 35 1.76 9.45 -7.00
CA ILE A 35 1.69 8.44 -5.93
C ILE A 35 1.87 7.03 -6.51
N ALA A 36 1.21 6.73 -7.63
CA ALA A 36 1.31 5.43 -8.29
C ALA A 36 2.73 5.17 -8.80
N ALA A 37 3.36 6.15 -9.46
CA ALA A 37 4.71 6.04 -9.98
C ALA A 37 5.71 5.77 -8.84
N GLU A 38 5.66 6.54 -7.76
CA GLU A 38 6.55 6.32 -6.60
C GLU A 38 6.35 4.95 -5.93
N GLN A 39 5.11 4.46 -5.91
CA GLN A 39 4.80 3.13 -5.39
C GLN A 39 5.34 2.04 -6.33
N ALA A 40 5.19 2.21 -7.64
CA ALA A 40 5.70 1.27 -8.64
C ALA A 40 7.23 1.19 -8.60
N ASP A 41 7.93 2.32 -8.48
CA ASP A 41 9.39 2.37 -8.35
C ASP A 41 9.88 1.62 -7.10
N ARG A 42 9.19 1.77 -5.97
CA ARG A 42 9.50 1.02 -4.75
C ARG A 42 9.28 -0.48 -4.94
N LEU A 43 8.15 -0.86 -5.53
CA LEU A 43 7.84 -2.26 -5.80
C LEU A 43 8.82 -2.89 -6.80
N GLN A 44 9.32 -2.13 -7.76
CA GLN A 44 10.37 -2.60 -8.68
C GLN A 44 11.59 -3.08 -7.91
N ILE A 45 12.06 -2.29 -6.94
CA ILE A 45 13.21 -2.61 -6.11
C ILE A 45 12.91 -3.79 -5.17
N ASP A 46 11.81 -3.69 -4.40
CA ASP A 46 11.47 -4.65 -3.35
C ASP A 46 11.17 -6.04 -3.90
N LEU A 47 10.54 -6.10 -5.07
CA LEU A 47 10.09 -7.34 -5.70
C LEU A 47 10.99 -7.77 -6.85
N LYS A 48 11.98 -6.96 -7.24
CA LYS A 48 12.82 -7.18 -8.43
C LYS A 48 11.97 -7.37 -9.68
N LEU A 49 11.05 -6.44 -9.92
CA LEU A 49 10.25 -6.43 -11.13
C LEU A 49 11.13 -6.04 -12.32
N ASN A 50 10.90 -6.66 -13.48
CA ASN A 50 11.46 -6.14 -14.73
C ASN A 50 10.69 -4.89 -15.19
N ASP A 51 11.19 -4.19 -16.21
CA ASP A 51 10.59 -2.93 -16.68
C ASP A 51 9.13 -3.10 -17.11
N TYR A 52 8.81 -4.21 -17.79
CA TYR A 52 7.44 -4.50 -18.20
C TYR A 52 6.50 -4.76 -17.01
N GLN A 53 6.94 -5.53 -16.02
CA GLN A 53 6.19 -5.76 -14.79
C GLN A 53 6.02 -4.47 -13.98
N THR A 54 7.01 -3.58 -13.99
CA THR A 54 6.96 -2.27 -13.33
C THR A 54 5.93 -1.37 -14.01
N PHE A 55 5.95 -1.32 -15.34
CA PHE A 55 4.93 -0.61 -16.13
C PHE A 55 3.50 -1.13 -15.84
N LEU A 56 3.33 -2.45 -15.76
CA LEU A 56 2.03 -3.06 -15.39
C LEU A 56 1.62 -2.70 -13.97
N ALA A 57 2.56 -2.71 -13.02
CA ALA A 57 2.31 -2.33 -11.63
C ALA A 57 1.86 -0.87 -11.52
N ASP A 58 2.57 0.06 -12.17
CA ASP A 58 2.21 1.47 -12.25
C ASP A 58 0.81 1.66 -12.84
N SER A 59 0.53 1.02 -13.99
CA SER A 59 -0.79 1.10 -14.65
C SER A 59 -1.93 0.64 -13.73
N VAL A 60 -1.74 -0.47 -13.01
CA VAL A 60 -2.70 -0.98 -12.03
C VAL A 60 -2.88 -0.02 -10.87
N LEU A 61 -1.79 0.53 -10.33
CA LEU A 61 -1.81 1.46 -9.21
C LEU A 61 -2.50 2.77 -9.59
N GLN A 62 -2.21 3.34 -10.74
CA GLN A 62 -2.89 4.55 -11.23
C GLN A 62 -4.41 4.34 -11.33
N ALA A 63 -4.83 3.24 -11.96
CA ALA A 63 -6.25 2.92 -12.10
C ALA A 63 -6.94 2.73 -10.74
N ASN A 64 -6.29 2.02 -9.82
CA ASN A 64 -6.89 1.70 -8.52
C ASN A 64 -6.86 2.89 -7.55
N ILE A 65 -5.83 3.74 -7.58
CA ILE A 65 -5.77 4.98 -6.79
C ILE A 65 -6.83 5.98 -7.29
N ALA A 66 -7.02 6.10 -8.60
CA ALA A 66 -8.11 6.90 -9.15
C ALA A 66 -9.48 6.35 -8.71
N GLY A 67 -9.64 5.02 -8.75
CA GLY A 67 -10.87 4.34 -8.34
C GLY A 67 -11.23 4.52 -6.86
N VAL A 68 -10.28 4.31 -5.95
CA VAL A 68 -10.49 4.49 -4.50
C VAL A 68 -10.78 5.95 -4.17
N THR A 69 -10.05 6.89 -4.78
CA THR A 69 -10.27 8.32 -4.62
C THR A 69 -11.68 8.70 -5.05
N GLN A 70 -12.13 8.25 -6.22
CA GLN A 70 -13.48 8.53 -6.70
C GLN A 70 -14.57 7.94 -5.78
N GLU A 71 -14.36 6.73 -5.25
CA GLU A 71 -15.32 6.10 -4.34
C GLU A 71 -15.40 6.85 -3.00
N PHE A 72 -14.26 7.30 -2.46
CA PHE A 72 -14.22 8.16 -1.28
C PHE A 72 -14.91 9.51 -1.50
N GLU A 73 -14.70 10.16 -2.65
CA GLU A 73 -15.39 11.41 -2.96
C GLU A 73 -16.91 11.22 -3.04
N ARG A 74 -17.38 10.11 -3.63
CA ARG A 74 -18.81 9.77 -3.65
C ARG A 74 -19.37 9.53 -2.25
N MET A 75 -18.64 8.80 -1.41
CA MET A 75 -19.02 8.56 -0.02
C MET A 75 -19.13 9.88 0.76
N ARG A 76 -18.13 10.75 0.62
CA ARG A 76 -18.13 12.08 1.26
C ARG A 76 -19.30 12.93 0.78
N ALA A 77 -19.53 12.98 -0.53
CA ALA A 77 -20.65 13.73 -1.12
C ALA A 77 -22.02 13.17 -0.67
N GLY A 78 -22.13 11.86 -0.47
CA GLY A 78 -23.32 11.21 0.08
C GLY A 78 -23.49 11.34 1.60
N GLY A 79 -22.63 12.10 2.28
CA GLY A 79 -22.70 12.31 3.73
C GLY A 79 -22.25 11.11 4.57
N MET A 80 -21.53 10.14 3.98
CA MET A 80 -21.06 8.97 4.69
C MET A 80 -19.86 9.31 5.59
N GLN A 81 -20.03 9.13 6.89
CA GLN A 81 -19.03 9.49 7.91
C GLN A 81 -18.46 8.28 8.67
N ASN A 82 -19.00 7.06 8.46
CA ASN A 82 -18.55 5.86 9.17
C ASN A 82 -17.15 5.42 8.70
N PRO A 83 -16.13 5.39 9.57
CA PRO A 83 -14.79 4.91 9.23
C PRO A 83 -14.75 3.49 8.68
N ASP A 84 -15.66 2.61 9.11
CA ASP A 84 -15.70 1.21 8.65
C ASP A 84 -16.02 1.13 7.15
N SER A 85 -16.91 1.99 6.64
CA SER A 85 -17.25 2.03 5.22
C SER A 85 -16.06 2.45 4.36
N TYR A 86 -15.22 3.38 4.85
CA TYR A 86 -13.99 3.75 4.14
C TYR A 86 -12.99 2.59 4.14
N ARG A 87 -12.89 1.85 5.25
CA ARG A 87 -12.04 0.66 5.35
C ARG A 87 -12.49 -0.45 4.39
N GLU A 88 -13.79 -0.66 4.23
CA GLU A 88 -14.34 -1.62 3.28
C GLU A 88 -13.96 -1.27 1.84
N VAL A 89 -14.06 0.01 1.46
CA VAL A 89 -13.64 0.51 0.15
C VAL A 89 -12.13 0.34 -0.05
N GLN A 90 -11.30 0.67 0.94
CA GLN A 90 -9.85 0.41 0.87
C GLN A 90 -9.57 -1.07 0.65
N ASN A 91 -10.24 -1.95 1.42
CA ASN A 91 -10.05 -3.38 1.33
C ASN A 91 -10.44 -3.92 -0.05
N LYS A 92 -11.56 -3.45 -0.60
CA LYS A 92 -12.02 -3.78 -1.97
C LYS A 92 -10.96 -3.42 -3.00
N TRP A 93 -10.42 -2.21 -2.97
CA TRP A 93 -9.39 -1.78 -3.93
C TRP A 93 -8.05 -2.47 -3.72
N ARG A 94 -7.67 -2.77 -2.46
CA ARG A 94 -6.50 -3.61 -2.15
C ARG A 94 -6.60 -4.99 -2.79
N ILE A 95 -7.75 -5.65 -2.67
CA ILE A 95 -8.00 -6.98 -3.28
C ILE A 95 -7.89 -6.89 -4.80
N LYS A 96 -8.46 -5.87 -5.43
CA LYS A 96 -8.32 -5.66 -6.88
C LYS A 96 -6.87 -5.48 -7.33
N THR A 97 -6.06 -4.74 -6.57
CA THR A 97 -4.62 -4.61 -6.83
C THR A 97 -3.92 -5.95 -6.72
N GLU A 98 -4.20 -6.71 -5.64
CA GLU A 98 -3.65 -8.05 -5.42
C GLU A 98 -3.96 -9.01 -6.57
N GLU A 99 -5.23 -9.07 -7.00
CA GLU A 99 -5.67 -9.92 -8.11
C GLU A 99 -5.04 -9.54 -9.45
N ALA A 100 -4.76 -8.24 -9.67
CA ALA A 100 -4.10 -7.78 -10.87
C ALA A 100 -2.59 -8.13 -10.84
N PHE A 101 -1.92 -7.91 -9.71
CA PHE A 101 -0.51 -8.25 -9.52
C PHE A 101 -0.25 -9.74 -9.64
N GLU A 102 -1.16 -10.57 -9.12
CA GLU A 102 -1.09 -12.02 -9.22
C GLU A 102 -0.95 -12.50 -10.67
N LYS A 103 -1.54 -11.79 -11.65
CA LYS A 103 -1.55 -12.23 -13.06
C LYS A 103 -0.21 -12.12 -13.75
N PHE A 104 0.61 -11.12 -13.41
CA PHE A 104 1.87 -10.85 -14.12
C PHE A 104 3.13 -11.08 -13.28
N MET A 105 3.01 -11.19 -11.97
CA MET A 105 4.12 -11.52 -11.09
C MET A 105 4.39 -13.03 -11.06
N THR A 106 5.65 -13.41 -10.88
CA THR A 106 6.00 -14.79 -10.52
C THR A 106 5.44 -15.14 -9.14
N THR A 107 5.41 -16.43 -8.80
CA THR A 107 4.96 -16.86 -7.47
C THR A 107 5.82 -16.26 -6.36
N GLU A 108 7.14 -16.18 -6.58
CA GLU A 108 8.09 -15.62 -5.61
C GLU A 108 7.91 -14.10 -5.44
N GLN A 109 7.71 -13.37 -6.55
CA GLN A 109 7.43 -11.93 -6.51
C GLN A 109 6.11 -11.64 -5.79
N PHE A 110 5.07 -12.44 -6.08
CA PHE A 110 3.77 -12.28 -5.45
C PHE A 110 3.78 -12.62 -3.95
N ASP A 111 4.49 -13.69 -3.53
CA ASP A 111 4.67 -13.97 -2.09
C ASP A 111 5.38 -12.82 -1.36
N ARG A 112 6.44 -12.26 -1.96
CA ARG A 112 7.13 -11.09 -1.39
C ARG A 112 6.18 -9.92 -1.25
N TYR A 113 5.38 -9.62 -2.28
CA TYR A 113 4.38 -8.56 -2.24
C TYR A 113 3.35 -8.77 -1.11
N LEU A 114 2.78 -9.97 -1.00
CA LEU A 114 1.83 -10.28 0.07
C LEU A 114 2.47 -10.15 1.46
N ARG A 115 3.75 -10.49 1.59
CA ARG A 115 4.51 -10.37 2.84
C ARG A 115 4.71 -8.92 3.26
N ILE A 116 5.16 -8.05 2.36
CA ILE A 116 5.36 -6.62 2.66
C ILE A 116 4.01 -5.91 2.87
N SER A 117 2.93 -6.42 2.28
CA SER A 117 1.56 -5.93 2.47
C SER A 117 0.91 -6.40 3.78
N GLY A 118 1.63 -7.18 4.62
CA GLY A 118 1.16 -7.61 5.94
C GLY A 118 0.18 -8.79 5.92
N VAL A 119 0.01 -9.49 4.79
CA VAL A 119 -0.87 -10.67 4.71
C VAL A 119 -0.30 -11.78 5.58
N SER A 120 -1.15 -12.45 6.37
CA SER A 120 -0.73 -13.50 7.31
C SER A 120 -0.05 -14.67 6.61
N ALA A 121 0.91 -15.34 7.25
CA ALA A 121 1.61 -16.48 6.64
C ALA A 121 0.66 -17.61 6.22
N LYS A 122 -0.41 -17.85 7.00
CA LYS A 122 -1.47 -18.81 6.69
C LYS A 122 -2.21 -18.44 5.39
N ASP A 123 -2.60 -17.17 5.26
CA ASP A 123 -3.34 -16.71 4.07
C ASP A 123 -2.45 -16.64 2.84
N ARG A 124 -1.18 -16.23 2.98
CA ARG A 124 -0.20 -16.27 1.90
C ARG A 124 -0.06 -17.69 1.37
N LYS A 125 0.16 -18.68 2.24
CA LYS A 125 0.29 -20.09 1.84
C LYS A 125 -0.91 -20.54 1.01
N LYS A 126 -2.14 -20.29 1.49
CA LYS A 126 -3.37 -20.65 0.78
C LYS A 126 -3.46 -20.00 -0.62
N ARG A 127 -3.04 -18.74 -0.74
CA ARG A 127 -3.07 -18.01 -2.02
C ARG A 127 -2.02 -18.52 -3.00
N LEU A 128 -0.82 -18.85 -2.51
CA LEU A 128 0.26 -19.40 -3.35
C LEU A 128 -0.08 -20.81 -3.84
N GLU A 129 -0.63 -21.67 -2.97
CA GLU A 129 -1.13 -23.00 -3.36
C GLU A 129 -2.19 -22.87 -4.47
N LYS A 130 -3.10 -21.89 -4.37
CA LYS A 130 -4.08 -21.59 -5.42
C LYS A 130 -3.40 -21.15 -6.73
N LYS A 131 -2.44 -20.23 -6.67
CA LYS A 131 -1.73 -19.72 -7.86
C LYS A 131 -0.94 -20.82 -8.58
N GLU A 132 -0.33 -21.73 -7.83
CA GLU A 132 0.42 -22.87 -8.39
C GLU A 132 -0.50 -23.94 -8.98
N GLY A 133 -1.65 -24.20 -8.36
CA GLY A 133 -2.64 -25.16 -8.86
C GLY A 133 -3.49 -24.66 -10.04
N VAL A 134 -3.39 -23.37 -10.40
CA VAL A 134 -4.07 -22.77 -11.57
C VAL A 134 -3.16 -22.77 -12.82
N LYS A 135 -1.90 -23.21 -12.69
CA LYS A 135 -0.97 -23.33 -13.82
C LYS A 135 -1.25 -24.54 -14.70
#